data_AF-A0A2V2WBL2-F1
#
_entry.id   AF-A0A2V2WBL2-F1
#
_cell.length_a   1.000
_cell.length_b   1.000
_cell.length_c   1.000
_cell.angle_alpha   90.00
_cell.angle_beta   90.00
_cell.angle_gamma   90.00
#
_symmetry.space_group_name_H-M   'P 1'
#
loop_
_entity.id
_entity.type
_entity.pdbx_description
1 polymer ?
#
loop_
_entity_poly.entity_id
_entity_poly.type
_entity_poly.pdbx_seq_one_letter_code
_entity_poly.pdbx_strand_id
1 'polypeptide(L)'
;MVVLVRDAINDCYVNCEVDRVWQIVKGDLTEWFSSRPEDHFTPHPRVLIGTPGIGKSMAAGSYLLYQLLHYDAELLPVVVFVVYGSEAYMFNKTAETVTSYMDMSMMIKAVKELSRRGMKGYIIYDVGGRLDIPSPFLPPGGWGMLVVAMPETTSYVHWANEKRAVRIIMNCPDESDVKAMCVWMKRNQPPPQQANTGER
;
A
#
# COMPACT_ATOMS: atom_id res chain seq x y z
N MET A 1 -0.89 -11.64 11.17
CA MET A 1 -0.67 -12.77 10.22
C MET A 1 0.43 -12.32 9.27
N VAL A 2 1.59 -12.99 9.28
CA VAL A 2 2.73 -12.69 8.41
C VAL A 2 2.74 -13.71 7.29
N VAL A 3 2.83 -13.28 6.04
CA VAL A 3 2.97 -14.19 4.90
C VAL A 3 4.13 -13.71 4.01
N LEU A 4 4.94 -14.65 3.53
CA LEU A 4 6.18 -14.44 2.80
C LEU A 4 6.20 -15.16 1.46
N VAL A 5 6.98 -14.60 0.54
CA VAL A 5 7.72 -15.37 -0.48
C VAL A 5 9.23 -15.10 -0.27
N ARG A 6 10.02 -16.18 -0.35
CA ARG A 6 11.40 -16.51 0.10
C ARG A 6 12.55 -15.57 -0.33
N ASP A 7 13.77 -15.53 0.24
CA ASP A 7 14.52 -16.32 1.24
C ASP A 7 15.55 -15.39 1.97
N ALA A 8 15.94 -15.76 3.20
CA ALA A 8 16.95 -15.14 4.08
C ALA A 8 16.53 -13.90 4.91
N ILE A 9 16.04 -14.19 6.13
CA ILE A 9 15.66 -13.27 7.24
C ILE A 9 14.48 -12.33 6.91
N ASN A 10 13.25 -12.84 6.99
CA ASN A 10 12.09 -12.14 6.46
C ASN A 10 10.97 -11.97 7.49
N ASP A 11 11.23 -11.23 8.56
CA ASP A 11 10.16 -10.84 9.48
C ASP A 11 9.74 -9.39 9.18
N CYS A 12 8.61 -9.24 8.47
CA CYS A 12 7.97 -7.93 8.29
C CYS A 12 7.14 -7.62 9.54
N TYR A 13 7.52 -6.58 10.28
CA TYR A 13 6.67 -6.03 11.32
C TYR A 13 5.57 -5.20 10.67
N VAL A 14 4.36 -5.74 10.66
CA VAL A 14 3.15 -5.00 10.27
C VAL A 14 2.58 -4.41 11.55
N ASN A 15 2.61 -3.08 11.67
CA ASN A 15 1.98 -2.42 12.82
C ASN A 15 0.45 -2.44 12.70
N CYS A 16 -0.23 -2.20 13.81
CA CYS A 16 -1.68 -2.18 13.86
C CYS A 16 -2.30 -1.17 12.87
N GLU A 17 -1.64 -0.04 12.63
CA GLU A 17 -2.11 1.00 11.73
C GLU A 17 -2.05 0.60 10.24
N VAL A 18 -1.01 -0.12 9.82
CA VAL A 18 -0.88 -0.65 8.47
C VAL A 18 -1.94 -1.73 8.22
N ASP A 19 -2.21 -2.59 9.22
CA ASP A 19 -3.31 -3.55 9.12
C ASP A 19 -4.67 -2.84 9.08
N ARG A 20 -4.89 -1.80 9.89
CA ARG A 20 -6.11 -0.98 9.86
C ARG A 20 -6.34 -0.37 8.48
N VAL A 21 -5.29 0.13 7.83
CA VAL A 21 -5.36 0.63 6.45
C VAL A 21 -5.78 -0.48 5.49
N TRP A 22 -5.19 -1.67 5.63
CA TRP A 22 -5.59 -2.82 4.82
C TRP A 22 -7.05 -3.22 5.04
N GLN A 23 -7.55 -3.26 6.28
CA GLN A 23 -8.96 -3.56 6.54
C GLN A 23 -9.90 -2.55 5.88
N ILE A 24 -9.52 -1.27 5.84
CA ILE A 24 -10.29 -0.24 5.13
C ILE A 24 -10.29 -0.51 3.62
N VAL A 25 -9.12 -0.76 3.02
CA VAL A 25 -9.02 -1.07 1.57
C VAL A 25 -9.78 -2.35 1.23
N LYS A 26 -9.70 -3.38 2.08
CA LYS A 26 -10.43 -4.64 1.91
C LYS A 26 -11.94 -4.43 2.03
N GLY A 27 -12.41 -3.57 2.92
CA GLY A 27 -13.81 -3.18 3.04
C GLY A 27 -14.34 -2.59 1.73
N ASP A 28 -13.61 -1.66 1.14
CA ASP A 28 -13.95 -1.08 -0.17
C ASP A 28 -13.98 -2.12 -1.29
N LEU A 29 -12.99 -3.02 -1.35
CA LEU A 29 -12.99 -4.09 -2.35
C LEU A 29 -14.20 -5.01 -2.18
N THR A 30 -14.58 -5.30 -0.94
CA THR A 30 -15.73 -6.14 -0.63
C THR A 30 -17.03 -5.48 -1.06
N GLU A 31 -17.19 -4.18 -0.79
CA GLU A 31 -18.36 -3.40 -1.23
C GLU A 31 -18.39 -3.28 -2.76
N TRP A 32 -17.25 -2.96 -3.38
CA TRP A 32 -17.10 -2.80 -4.82
C TRP A 32 -17.42 -4.08 -5.61
N PHE A 33 -17.06 -5.25 -5.07
CA PHE A 33 -17.34 -6.53 -5.69
C PHE A 33 -18.59 -7.23 -5.16
N SER A 34 -19.38 -6.56 -4.31
CA SER A 34 -20.64 -7.11 -3.84
C SER A 34 -21.67 -7.18 -4.97
N SER A 35 -22.51 -8.21 -4.95
CA SER A 35 -23.53 -8.47 -5.97
C SER A 35 -24.80 -7.63 -5.80
N ARG A 36 -24.77 -6.56 -5.01
CA ARG A 36 -25.98 -5.77 -4.71
C ARG A 36 -26.40 -4.94 -5.93
N PRO A 37 -27.63 -5.09 -6.45
CA PRO A 37 -28.05 -4.46 -7.71
C PRO A 37 -28.19 -2.93 -7.69
N GLU A 38 -28.36 -2.32 -6.51
CA GLU A 38 -28.90 -0.97 -6.41
C GLU A 38 -27.88 0.16 -6.23
N ASP A 39 -26.62 -0.14 -5.91
CA ASP A 39 -25.58 0.88 -5.78
C ASP A 39 -24.32 0.45 -6.53
N HIS A 40 -24.03 1.08 -7.66
CA HIS A 40 -22.76 0.92 -8.35
C HIS A 40 -21.66 1.59 -7.52
N PHE A 41 -21.18 0.91 -6.47
CA PHE A 41 -20.10 1.45 -5.64
C PHE A 41 -18.90 1.73 -6.54
N THR A 42 -18.58 3.01 -6.66
CA THR A 42 -17.37 3.45 -7.36
C THR A 42 -16.32 3.66 -6.29
N PRO A 43 -15.22 2.89 -6.30
CA PRO A 43 -14.16 3.05 -5.31
C PRO A 43 -13.61 4.48 -5.41
N HIS A 44 -13.78 5.24 -4.33
CA HIS A 44 -13.22 6.57 -4.25
C HIS A 44 -11.70 6.45 -4.08
N PRO A 45 -10.90 7.28 -4.75
CA PRO A 45 -9.45 7.29 -4.50
C PRO A 45 -9.19 7.56 -3.02
N ARG A 46 -8.18 6.90 -2.47
CA ARG A 46 -7.75 7.08 -1.08
C ARG A 46 -6.38 7.72 -1.02
N VAL A 47 -6.13 8.51 0.01
CA VAL A 47 -4.80 9.04 0.32
C VAL A 47 -4.41 8.58 1.71
N LEU A 48 -3.37 7.77 1.80
CA LEU A 48 -2.71 7.41 3.05
C LEU A 48 -1.68 8.48 3.40
N ILE A 49 -1.84 9.12 4.56
CA ILE A 49 -0.95 10.17 5.05
C ILE A 49 -0.31 9.69 6.34
N GLY A 50 1.01 9.57 6.36
CA GLY A 50 1.77 9.29 7.57
C GLY A 50 1.81 10.50 8.52
N THR A 51 2.01 10.26 9.80
CA THR A 51 2.28 11.34 10.77
C THR A 51 3.71 11.87 10.59
N PRO A 52 3.95 13.21 10.61
CA PRO A 52 5.30 13.79 10.46
C PRO A 52 6.33 13.23 11.46
N GLY A 53 7.59 13.12 11.04
CA GLY A 53 8.72 12.75 11.93
C GLY A 53 9.02 11.26 12.08
N ILE A 54 8.20 10.36 11.52
CA ILE A 54 8.35 8.90 11.66
C ILE A 54 9.18 8.26 10.53
N GLY A 55 9.69 9.08 9.61
CA GLY A 55 10.26 8.61 8.34
C GLY A 55 9.14 8.34 7.33
N LYS A 56 9.52 8.19 6.05
CA LYS A 56 8.58 7.98 4.95
C LYS A 56 7.71 6.77 5.29
N SER A 57 6.39 6.97 5.38
CA SER A 57 5.34 5.95 5.23
C SER A 57 5.85 4.49 5.27
N MET A 58 6.26 4.04 6.46
CA MET A 58 6.90 2.74 6.70
C MET A 58 6.15 1.61 5.99
N ALA A 59 6.78 0.93 5.03
CA ALA A 59 6.38 -0.36 4.45
C ALA A 59 4.93 -0.55 3.96
N ALA A 60 4.04 0.44 4.11
CA ALA A 60 2.61 0.29 3.93
C ALA A 60 2.27 0.02 2.46
N GLY A 61 2.93 0.73 1.54
CA GLY A 61 2.80 0.49 0.10
C GLY A 61 3.13 -0.96 -0.27
N SER A 62 4.25 -1.50 0.24
CA SER A 62 4.67 -2.88 -0.02
C SER A 62 3.74 -3.92 0.63
N TYR A 63 3.29 -3.70 1.87
CA TYR A 63 2.32 -4.60 2.52
C TYR A 63 0.98 -4.61 1.78
N LEU A 64 0.48 -3.44 1.38
CA LEU A 64 -0.77 -3.33 0.64
C LEU A 64 -0.64 -3.95 -0.76
N LEU A 65 0.50 -3.77 -1.43
CA LEU A 65 0.79 -4.48 -2.67
C LEU A 65 0.72 -5.99 -2.46
N TYR A 66 1.41 -6.50 -1.43
CA TYR A 66 1.38 -7.91 -1.08
C TYR A 66 -0.07 -8.41 -0.91
N GLN A 67 -0.88 -7.69 -0.14
CA GLN A 67 -2.28 -8.04 0.11
C GLN A 67 -3.14 -8.03 -1.17
N LEU A 68 -2.98 -7.03 -2.05
CA LEU A 68 -3.71 -6.95 -3.32
C LEU A 68 -3.31 -8.04 -4.32
N LEU A 69 -2.03 -8.42 -4.35
CA LEU A 69 -1.53 -9.53 -5.16
C LEU A 69 -2.13 -10.87 -4.70
N HIS A 70 -2.41 -11.02 -3.41
CA HIS A 70 -3.06 -12.21 -2.83
C HIS A 70 -4.59 -12.12 -2.76
N TYR A 71 -5.19 -11.01 -3.19
CA TYR A 71 -6.64 -10.91 -3.33
C TYR A 71 -7.11 -11.82 -4.48
N ASP A 72 -8.42 -12.07 -4.56
CA ASP A 72 -9.02 -12.85 -5.64
C ASP A 72 -8.65 -12.27 -7.03
N ALA A 73 -8.10 -13.11 -7.91
CA ALA A 73 -7.65 -12.72 -9.24
C ALA A 73 -8.80 -12.58 -10.25
N GLU A 74 -9.95 -13.21 -10.01
CA GLU A 74 -11.14 -13.06 -10.85
C GLU A 74 -11.80 -11.69 -10.61
N LEU A 75 -11.82 -11.25 -9.35
CA LEU A 75 -12.35 -9.95 -8.96
C LEU A 75 -11.37 -8.81 -9.27
N LEU A 76 -10.09 -9.03 -8.97
CA LEU A 76 -9.03 -8.04 -9.12
C LEU A 76 -7.85 -8.63 -9.93
N PRO A 77 -7.97 -8.67 -11.26
CA PRO A 77 -6.96 -9.29 -12.13
C PRO A 77 -5.71 -8.44 -12.31
N VAL A 78 -5.76 -7.11 -12.09
CA VAL A 78 -4.63 -6.21 -12.31
C VAL A 78 -4.31 -5.37 -11.09
N VAL A 79 -3.03 -5.32 -10.72
CA VAL A 79 -2.51 -4.43 -9.67
C VAL A 79 -1.36 -3.62 -10.26
N VAL A 80 -1.35 -2.31 -10.02
CA VAL A 80 -0.27 -1.42 -10.45
C VAL A 80 0.39 -0.82 -9.21
N PHE A 81 1.71 -0.92 -9.14
CA PHE A 81 2.51 -0.30 -8.08
C PHE A 81 3.45 0.72 -8.69
N VAL A 82 3.25 2.00 -8.35
CA VAL A 82 4.14 3.08 -8.75
C VAL A 82 5.08 3.39 -7.60
N VAL A 83 6.37 3.24 -7.84
CA VAL A 83 7.45 3.45 -6.88
C VAL A 83 8.09 4.81 -7.16
N TYR A 84 8.29 5.57 -6.10
CA TYR A 84 8.87 6.91 -6.14
C TYR A 84 8.21 7.88 -7.14
N GLY A 85 6.98 7.62 -7.55
CA GLY A 85 6.24 8.40 -8.54
C GLY A 85 6.76 8.35 -10.00
N SER A 86 7.82 7.59 -10.29
CA SER A 86 8.47 7.57 -11.61
C SER A 86 8.54 6.19 -12.26
N GLU A 87 8.52 5.12 -11.48
CA GLU A 87 8.63 3.75 -11.97
C GLU A 87 7.36 2.99 -11.65
N ALA A 88 6.78 2.29 -12.62
CA ALA A 88 5.55 1.53 -12.39
C ALA A 88 5.70 0.06 -12.74
N TYR A 89 5.13 -0.80 -11.91
CA TYR A 89 5.05 -2.24 -12.12
C TYR A 89 3.58 -2.63 -12.23
N MET A 90 3.21 -3.22 -13.35
CA MET A 90 1.86 -3.74 -13.60
C MET A 90 1.89 -5.26 -13.49
N PHE A 91 1.16 -5.77 -12.51
CA PHE A 91 0.97 -7.18 -12.25
C PHE A 91 -0.34 -7.62 -12.86
N ASN A 92 -0.29 -8.49 -13.87
CA ASN A 92 -1.45 -9.18 -14.39
C ASN A 92 -1.50 -10.56 -13.74
N LYS A 93 -2.44 -10.74 -12.81
CA LYS A 93 -2.58 -11.95 -12.00
C LYS A 93 -3.19 -13.09 -12.80
N THR A 94 -4.02 -12.80 -13.80
CA THR A 94 -4.61 -13.82 -14.68
C THR A 94 -3.58 -14.42 -15.63
N ALA A 95 -2.67 -13.59 -16.15
CA ALA A 95 -1.59 -14.04 -17.04
C ALA A 95 -0.29 -14.37 -16.29
N GLU A 96 -0.24 -14.17 -14.97
CA GLU A 96 0.96 -14.33 -14.12
C GLU A 96 2.19 -13.56 -14.65
N THR A 97 1.97 -12.32 -15.13
CA THR A 97 3.03 -11.49 -15.72
C THR A 97 3.24 -10.19 -14.95
N VAL A 98 4.46 -9.68 -15.03
CA VAL A 98 4.83 -8.36 -14.50
C VAL A 98 5.46 -7.55 -15.63
N THR A 99 4.92 -6.36 -15.89
CA THR A 99 5.48 -5.40 -16.86
C THR A 99 5.94 -4.15 -16.12
N SER A 100 7.20 -3.75 -16.32
CA SER A 100 7.73 -2.50 -15.80
C SER A 100 7.58 -1.36 -16.83
N TYR A 101 7.29 -0.16 -16.33
CA TYR A 101 7.17 1.06 -17.12
C TYR A 101 8.04 2.14 -16.50
N MET A 102 9.04 2.60 -17.26
CA MET A 102 9.88 3.75 -16.90
C MET A 102 9.30 5.08 -17.39
N ASP A 103 8.32 5.01 -18.30
CA ASP A 103 7.54 6.16 -18.77
C ASP A 103 6.11 6.05 -18.24
N MET A 104 5.76 6.95 -17.33
CA MET A 104 4.43 7.02 -16.73
C MET A 104 3.32 7.23 -17.77
N SER A 105 3.62 7.89 -18.89
CA SER A 105 2.66 8.06 -19.99
C SER A 105 2.31 6.74 -20.67
N MET A 106 3.29 5.83 -20.80
CA MET A 106 3.07 4.48 -21.32
C MET A 106 2.24 3.64 -20.35
N MET A 107 2.53 3.73 -19.05
CA MET A 107 1.73 3.05 -18.04
C MET A 107 0.28 3.54 -18.06
N ILE A 108 0.04 4.85 -18.08
CA ILE A 108 -1.31 5.42 -18.15
C ILE A 108 -2.06 4.91 -19.39
N LYS A 109 -1.40 4.86 -20.55
CA LYS A 109 -1.99 4.30 -21.78
C LYS A 109 -2.36 2.83 -21.62
N ALA A 110 -1.49 2.03 -21.01
CA ALA A 110 -1.74 0.61 -20.75
C ALA A 110 -2.93 0.40 -19.81
N VAL A 111 -2.99 1.13 -18.68
CA VAL A 111 -4.12 1.05 -17.73
C VAL A 111 -5.43 1.47 -18.41
N LYS A 112 -5.43 2.54 -19.21
CA LYS A 112 -6.62 2.97 -19.97
C LYS A 112 -7.10 1.91 -20.96
N GLU A 113 -6.18 1.25 -21.67
CA GLU A 113 -6.54 0.19 -22.60
C GLU A 113 -7.12 -1.04 -21.91
N LEU A 114 -6.57 -1.44 -20.75
CA LEU A 114 -7.13 -2.54 -19.94
C LEU A 114 -8.51 -2.20 -19.39
N SER A 115 -8.68 -0.97 -18.88
CA SER A 115 -9.97 -0.46 -18.42
C SER A 115 -11.00 -0.44 -19.55
N ARG A 116 -10.63 -0.03 -20.77
CA ARG A 116 -11.50 -0.06 -21.96
C ARG A 116 -11.94 -1.48 -22.33
N ARG A 117 -11.13 -2.49 -22.02
CA ARG A 117 -11.48 -3.92 -22.19
C ARG A 117 -12.33 -4.47 -21.05
N GLY A 118 -12.75 -3.63 -20.10
CA GLY A 118 -13.56 -4.03 -18.95
C GLY A 118 -12.78 -4.69 -17.83
N MET A 119 -11.44 -4.70 -17.87
CA MET A 119 -10.65 -5.23 -16.77
C MET A 119 -10.73 -4.29 -15.57
N LYS A 120 -10.85 -4.88 -14.38
CA LYS A 120 -10.78 -4.18 -13.11
C LYS A 120 -9.36 -4.21 -12.58
N GLY A 121 -8.96 -3.19 -11.84
CA GLY A 121 -7.66 -3.19 -11.20
C GLY A 121 -7.53 -2.15 -10.11
N TYR A 122 -6.39 -2.21 -9.43
CA TYR A 122 -6.08 -1.34 -8.29
C TYR A 122 -4.70 -0.71 -8.47
N ILE A 123 -4.59 0.59 -8.21
CA ILE A 123 -3.33 1.34 -8.33
C ILE A 123 -2.87 1.76 -6.94
N ILE A 124 -1.68 1.35 -6.55
CA ILE A 124 -0.95 1.93 -5.42
C ILE A 124 0.07 2.90 -5.99
N TYR A 125 -0.01 4.16 -5.60
CA TYR A 125 0.91 5.22 -6.00
C TYR A 125 1.74 5.64 -4.78
N ASP A 126 2.96 5.11 -4.66
CA ASP A 126 3.89 5.44 -3.57
C ASP A 126 4.76 6.63 -3.94
N VAL A 127 4.50 7.77 -3.30
CA VAL A 127 5.13 9.03 -3.69
C VAL A 127 6.49 9.19 -3.04
N GLY A 128 7.52 9.20 -3.89
CA GLY A 128 8.91 9.40 -3.51
C GLY A 128 9.31 10.87 -3.44
N GLY A 129 8.94 11.57 -2.38
CA GLY A 129 9.43 12.94 -2.11
C GLY A 129 8.51 14.05 -2.65
N ARG A 130 9.09 15.19 -3.04
CA ARG A 130 8.35 16.38 -3.52
C ARG A 130 7.98 16.27 -5.00
N LEU A 131 7.37 15.16 -5.40
CA LEU A 131 6.86 15.03 -6.76
C LEU A 131 5.38 15.40 -6.77
N ASP A 132 5.02 16.25 -7.71
CA ASP A 132 3.63 16.57 -8.00
C ASP A 132 2.94 15.29 -8.47
N ILE A 133 1.84 14.92 -7.80
CA ILE A 133 0.97 13.86 -8.32
C ILE A 133 0.61 14.26 -9.74
N PRO A 134 0.85 13.42 -10.76
CA PRO A 134 0.52 13.80 -12.12
C PRO A 134 -0.97 14.12 -12.19
N SER A 135 -1.26 15.35 -12.61
CA SER A 135 -2.57 16.00 -12.56
C SER A 135 -3.75 15.26 -13.23
N PRO A 136 -3.60 14.20 -14.06
CA PRO A 136 -4.75 13.42 -14.50
C PRO A 136 -4.93 12.05 -13.81
N PHE A 137 -4.17 11.68 -12.76
CA PHE A 137 -4.37 10.38 -12.09
C PHE A 137 -5.69 10.33 -11.33
N LEU A 138 -6.79 10.13 -12.04
CA LEU A 138 -7.88 9.31 -11.54
C LEU A 138 -7.70 7.90 -12.11
N PRO A 139 -7.96 6.86 -11.32
CA PRO A 139 -8.05 5.52 -11.87
C PRO A 139 -9.07 5.51 -13.02
N PRO A 140 -8.73 5.01 -14.21
CA PRO A 140 -9.69 4.97 -15.30
C PRO A 140 -10.85 4.02 -14.99
N GLY A 141 -12.06 4.40 -15.40
CA GLY A 141 -13.22 3.51 -15.51
C GLY A 141 -13.47 2.60 -14.30
N GLY A 142 -13.58 3.17 -13.10
CA GLY A 142 -13.98 2.43 -11.90
C GLY A 142 -12.86 1.62 -11.21
N TRP A 143 -11.59 1.78 -11.61
CA TRP A 143 -10.47 1.18 -10.88
C TRP A 143 -10.31 1.76 -9.47
N GLY A 144 -9.79 0.96 -8.53
CA GLY A 144 -9.42 1.44 -7.20
C GLY A 144 -8.06 2.15 -7.21
N MET A 145 -7.86 3.10 -6.30
CA MET A 145 -6.58 3.81 -6.16
C MET A 145 -6.29 4.15 -4.70
N LEU A 146 -5.04 3.91 -4.29
CA LEU A 146 -4.46 4.41 -3.05
C LEU A 146 -3.18 5.18 -3.34
N VAL A 147 -3.14 6.44 -2.93
CA VAL A 147 -1.91 7.23 -2.91
C VAL A 147 -1.28 7.11 -1.54
N VAL A 148 -0.02 6.66 -1.47
CA VAL A 148 0.78 6.67 -0.25
C VAL A 148 1.61 7.94 -0.27
N ALA A 149 1.20 8.91 0.56
CA ALA A 149 1.75 10.24 0.59
C ALA A 149 2.65 10.45 1.81
N MET A 150 3.69 11.27 1.63
CA MET A 150 4.46 11.77 2.76
C MET A 150 3.62 12.72 3.62
N PRO A 151 3.93 12.82 4.92
CA PRO A 151 3.35 13.85 5.77
C PRO A 151 3.60 15.24 5.17
N GLU A 152 2.56 16.07 5.15
CA GLU A 152 2.65 17.52 4.92
C GLU A 152 3.33 17.99 3.62
N THR A 153 2.70 17.73 2.47
CA THR A 153 2.82 18.66 1.33
C THR A 153 1.46 19.21 0.95
N THR A 154 1.42 20.51 0.62
CA THR A 154 0.22 21.21 0.14
C THR A 154 -0.32 20.60 -1.15
N SER A 155 0.54 19.98 -1.97
CA SER A 155 0.16 19.32 -3.22
C SER A 155 -0.78 18.13 -3.02
N TYR A 156 -0.55 17.28 -2.01
CA TYR A 156 -1.42 16.13 -1.73
C TYR A 156 -2.78 16.53 -1.17
N VAL A 157 -2.80 17.56 -0.33
CA VAL A 157 -4.05 18.13 0.22
C VAL A 157 -4.91 18.69 -0.91
N HIS A 158 -4.29 19.43 -1.84
CA HIS A 158 -4.97 19.95 -3.02
C HIS A 158 -5.53 18.82 -3.90
N TRP A 159 -4.70 17.83 -4.25
CA TRP A 159 -5.15 16.69 -5.04
C TRP A 159 -6.29 15.92 -4.37
N ALA A 160 -6.18 15.65 -3.06
CA ALA A 160 -7.22 14.95 -2.32
C ALA A 160 -8.55 15.71 -2.36
N ASN A 161 -8.52 17.04 -2.27
CA ASN A 161 -9.72 17.86 -2.40
C ASN A 161 -10.29 17.83 -3.82
N GLU A 162 -9.43 18.01 -4.84
CA GLU A 162 -9.82 18.02 -6.24
C GLU A 162 -10.46 16.69 -6.66
N LYS A 163 -9.87 15.57 -6.24
CA LYS A 163 -10.33 14.22 -6.58
C LYS A 163 -11.35 13.65 -5.60
N ARG A 164 -11.77 14.44 -4.60
CA ARG A 164 -12.65 14.01 -3.49
C ARG A 164 -12.15 12.71 -2.83
N ALA A 165 -10.83 12.59 -2.71
CA ALA A 165 -10.19 11.41 -2.20
C ALA A 165 -10.40 11.31 -0.68
N VAL A 166 -10.67 10.10 -0.20
CA VAL A 166 -10.86 9.84 1.23
C VAL A 166 -9.49 9.72 1.89
N ARG A 167 -9.24 10.57 2.89
CA ARG A 167 -7.97 10.58 3.62
C ARG A 167 -7.97 9.49 4.69
N ILE A 168 -6.89 8.73 4.74
CA ILE A 168 -6.57 7.80 5.82
C ILE A 168 -5.33 8.35 6.52
N ILE A 169 -5.51 8.79 7.76
CA ILE A 169 -4.38 9.18 8.61
C ILE A 169 -3.81 7.91 9.21
N MET A 170 -2.52 7.68 9.02
CA MET A 170 -1.79 6.57 9.64
C MET A 170 -1.11 7.11 10.90
N ASN A 171 -1.57 6.65 12.05
CA ASN A 171 -1.05 7.12 13.32
C ASN A 171 0.37 6.58 13.57
N CYS A 172 1.07 7.26 14.48
CA CYS A 172 2.31 6.77 15.05
C CYS A 172 2.06 5.42 15.76
N PRO A 173 3.01 4.46 15.70
CA PRO A 173 2.99 3.32 16.60
C PRO A 173 2.90 3.81 18.05
N ASP A 174 2.03 3.20 18.84
CA ASP A 174 1.90 3.53 20.25
C ASP A 174 3.01 2.88 21.11
N GLU A 175 3.02 3.13 22.42
CA GLU A 175 4.02 2.55 23.32
C GLU A 175 4.05 1.02 23.27
N SER A 176 2.89 0.39 23.09
CA SER A 176 2.77 -1.07 23.03
C SER A 176 3.35 -1.61 21.73
N ASP A 177 3.11 -0.94 20.60
CA ASP A 177 3.74 -1.26 19.32
C ASP A 177 5.26 -1.14 19.41
N VAL A 178 5.77 -0.06 19.98
CA VAL A 178 7.23 0.16 20.14
C VAL A 178 7.85 -0.90 21.05
N LYS A 179 7.17 -1.28 22.14
CA LYS A 179 7.60 -2.39 23.01
C LYS A 179 7.61 -3.72 22.25
N ALA A 180 6.58 -4.01 21.47
CA ALA A 180 6.49 -5.22 20.66
C ALA A 180 7.63 -5.28 19.62
N MET A 181 7.89 -4.19 18.91
CA MET A 181 9.04 -4.08 18.01
C MET A 181 10.36 -4.33 18.74
N CYS A 182 10.55 -3.73 19.92
CA CYS A 182 11.76 -3.89 20.73
C CYS A 182 11.97 -5.33 21.21
N VAL A 183 10.92 -6.01 21.67
CA VAL A 183 10.96 -7.43 22.04
C VAL A 183 11.29 -8.29 20.82
N TRP A 184 10.64 -8.01 19.69
CA TRP A 184 10.83 -8.74 18.45
C TRP A 184 12.25 -8.62 17.90
N MET A 185 12.83 -7.42 17.94
CA MET A 185 14.22 -7.17 17.52
C MET A 185 15.22 -7.95 18.38
N LYS A 186 14.89 -8.22 19.65
CA LYS A 186 15.75 -8.93 20.60
C LYS A 186 15.54 -10.45 20.67
N ARG A 187 14.52 -10.99 19.99
CA ARG A 187 14.14 -12.42 20.13
C ARG A 187 15.23 -13.42 19.71
N ASN A 188 16.14 -13.00 18.83
CA ASN A 188 17.26 -13.83 18.36
C ASN A 188 18.57 -13.52 19.10
N GLN A 189 18.55 -12.65 20.12
CA GLN A 189 19.73 -12.38 20.93
C GLN A 189 19.92 -13.51 21.96
N PRO A 190 21.14 -14.05 22.09
CA PRO A 190 21.43 -15.01 23.15
C PRO A 190 21.19 -14.35 24.52
N PRO A 191 20.70 -15.10 25.53
CA PRO A 191 20.51 -14.55 26.86
C PRO A 191 21.84 -13.98 27.39
N PRO A 192 21.82 -12.87 28.15
CA PRO A 192 23.03 -12.33 28.72
C PRO A 192 23.73 -13.41 29.55
N GLN A 193 25.01 -13.67 29.26
CA GLN A 193 25.83 -14.58 30.06
C GLN A 193 25.77 -14.10 31.51
N GLN A 194 25.30 -14.97 32.41
CA GLN A 194 25.47 -14.73 33.84
C GLN A 194 26.97 -14.64 34.10
N ALA A 195 27.45 -13.43 34.39
CA ALA A 195 28.77 -13.26 34.98
C ALA A 195 28.69 -13.92 36.36
N ASN A 196 29.26 -15.11 36.49
CA ASN A 196 29.52 -15.71 37.78
C ASN A 196 30.48 -14.77 38.52
N THR A 197 29.94 -13.89 39.37
CA THR A 197 30.70 -13.29 40.46
C THR A 197 31.04 -14.42 41.43
N GLY A 198 32.14 -15.11 41.14
CA GLY A 198 32.80 -15.98 42.10
C GLY A 198 33.41 -15.11 43.18
N GLU A 199 32.72 -14.97 44.30
CA GLU A 199 33.37 -14.70 45.59
C GLU A 199 34.22 -15.92 45.95
N ARG A 200 35.56 -15.76 45.91
CA ARG A 200 36.52 -16.14 46.95
C ARG A 200 37.97 -15.98 46.50
#